data_AF-A0A846MBV3-F1
#
_entry.id   AF-A0A846MBV3-F1
#
_cell.length_a   1.000
_cell.length_b   1.000
_cell.length_c   1.000
_cell.angle_alpha   90.00
_cell.angle_beta   90.00
_cell.angle_gamma   90.00
#
_symmetry.space_group_name_H-M   'P 1'
#
loop_
_entity.id
_entity.type
_entity.pdbx_description
1 polymer ?
#
loop_
_entity_poly.entity_id
_entity_poly.type
_entity_poly.pdbx_seq_one_letter_code
_entity_poly.pdbx_strand_id
1 'polypeptide(L)' 'MTNALNAQECLERARMHEQLAATTADPYARTMHQAMAAEFRRRATMGSFDAARAVINKPMAELCAPVS' A
#
# COMPACT_ATOMS: atom_id res chain seq x y z
N MET A 1 -5.65 -12.95 -6.03
CA MET A 1 -4.58 -11.94 -6.16
C MET A 1 -4.67 -11.02 -4.96
N THR A 2 -3.86 -11.23 -3.92
CA THR A 2 -3.79 -10.29 -2.79
C THR A 2 -2.89 -9.14 -3.23
N ASN A 3 -3.49 -8.03 -3.68
CA ASN A 3 -2.75 -6.79 -4.00
C ASN A 3 -2.17 -6.21 -2.71
N ALA A 4 -1.04 -6.75 -2.27
CA ALA A 4 -0.22 -6.12 -1.25
C ALA A 4 0.35 -4.84 -1.85
N LEU A 5 -0.09 -3.69 -1.32
CA LEU A 5 0.41 -2.39 -1.74
C LEU A 5 1.92 -2.32 -1.47
N ASN A 6 2.69 -1.87 -2.44
CA ASN A 6 4.12 -1.67 -2.28
C ASN A 6 4.40 -0.43 -1.40
N ALA A 7 5.65 -0.25 -0.98
CA ALA A 7 6.02 0.84 -0.08
C ALA A 7 5.70 2.24 -0.65
N GLN A 8 5.89 2.44 -1.96
CA GLN A 8 5.61 3.71 -2.63
C GLN A 8 4.10 3.99 -2.67
N GLU A 9 3.28 3.00 -3.02
CA GLU A 9 1.82 3.11 -3.00
C GLU A 9 1.30 3.40 -1.59
N CYS A 10 1.92 2.81 -0.56
CA CYS A 10 1.60 3.11 0.83
C CYS A 10 1.94 4.57 1.17
N LEU A 11 3.07 5.11 0.73
CA LEU A 11 3.40 6.53 0.94
C LEU A 11 2.45 7.48 0.20
N GLU A 12 2.03 7.13 -1.01
CA GLU A 12 1.05 7.90 -1.77
C GLU A 12 -0.32 7.92 -1.09
N ARG A 13 -0.78 6.76 -0.61
CA ARG A 13 -2.01 6.63 0.19
C ARG A 13 -1.92 7.44 1.48
N ALA A 14 -0.77 7.43 2.14
CA ALA A 14 -0.56 8.23 3.34
C ALA A 14 -0.69 9.74 3.05
N ARG A 15 -0.04 10.24 2.00
CA ARG A 15 -0.13 11.66 1.59
C ARG A 15 -1.56 12.06 1.23
N MET A 16 -2.29 11.20 0.51
CA MET A 16 -3.69 11.45 0.18
C MET A 16 -4.54 11.60 1.46
N HIS A 17 -4.38 10.72 2.44
CA HIS A 17 -5.11 10.82 3.70
C HIS A 17 -4.74 12.05 4.53
N GLU A 18 -3.49 12.51 4.48
CA GLU A 18 -3.10 13.78 5.11
C GLU A 18 -3.80 14.98 4.47
N GLN A 19 -3.87 15.02 3.14
CA GLN A 19 -4.60 16.06 2.42
C GLN A 19 -6.08 16.06 2.76
N LEU A 20 -6.71 14.88 2.84
CA LEU A 20 -8.10 14.75 3.29
C LEU A 20 -8.27 15.25 4.73
N ALA A 21 -7.37 14.89 5.64
CA ALA A 21 -7.43 15.38 7.02
C ALA A 21 -7.34 16.91 7.10
N ALA A 22 -6.51 17.54 6.26
CA ALA A 22 -6.33 18.99 6.24
C ALA A 22 -7.58 19.75 5.78
N THR A 23 -8.40 19.15 4.89
CA THR A 23 -9.62 19.78 4.36
C THR A 23 -10.90 19.32 5.08
N THR A 24 -10.82 18.30 5.92
CA THR A 24 -11.99 17.76 6.64
C THR A 24 -12.33 18.62 7.86
N ALA A 25 -13.55 19.16 7.91
CA ALA A 25 -14.06 19.97 9.02
C ALA A 25 -14.49 19.11 10.23
N ASP A 26 -15.06 17.93 9.97
CA ASP A 26 -15.51 17.00 11.01
C ASP A 26 -14.32 16.43 11.81
N PRO A 27 -14.25 16.66 13.14
CA PRO A 27 -13.13 16.19 13.96
C PRO A 27 -12.96 14.67 13.92
N TYR A 28 -14.05 13.91 13.88
CA TYR A 28 -13.99 12.45 13.91
C TYR A 28 -13.41 11.89 12.59
N ALA A 29 -13.96 12.32 11.45
CA ALA A 29 -13.43 11.95 10.14
C ALA A 29 -11.97 12.40 9.94
N ARG A 30 -11.60 13.58 10.46
CA ARG A 30 -10.21 14.05 10.45
C ARG A 30 -9.28 13.07 11.18
N THR A 31 -9.65 12.62 12.37
CA THR A 31 -8.87 11.63 13.13
C THR A 31 -8.78 10.30 12.40
N MET A 32 -9.84 9.84 11.74
CA MET A 32 -9.78 8.62 10.92
C MET A 32 -8.77 8.74 9.78
N HIS A 33 -8.78 9.86 9.06
CA HIS A 33 -7.80 10.11 8.00
C HIS A 33 -6.36 10.15 8.54
N GLN A 34 -6.13 10.79 9.68
CA GLN A 34 -4.83 10.81 10.35
C GLN A 34 -4.36 9.40 10.76
N ALA A 35 -5.26 8.59 11.32
CA ALA A 35 -4.96 7.21 11.70
C ALA A 35 -4.61 6.35 10.48
N MET A 36 -5.36 6.48 9.39
CA MET A 36 -5.06 5.77 8.14
C MET A 36 -3.72 6.20 7.54
N ALA A 37 -3.42 7.51 7.53
CA ALA A 37 -2.12 7.99 7.06
C ALA A 37 -0.95 7.42 7.87
N ALA A 38 -1.10 7.34 9.20
CA ALA A 38 -0.11 6.74 10.09
C ALA A 38 0.05 5.23 9.82
N GLU A 39 -1.04 4.51 9.60
CA GLU A 39 -1.02 3.08 9.27
C GLU A 39 -0.32 2.82 7.93
N PHE A 40 -0.61 3.60 6.90
CA PHE A 40 0.06 3.47 5.61
C PHE A 40 1.56 3.80 5.69
N ARG A 41 1.97 4.77 6.52
CA ARG A 41 3.40 5.02 6.80
C ARG A 41 4.07 3.82 7.46
N ARG A 42 3.42 3.20 8.45
CA ARG A 42 3.93 1.98 9.10
C ARG A 42 4.10 0.84 8.08
N ARG A 43 3.09 0.65 7.21
CA ARG A 43 3.15 -0.33 6.12
C ARG A 43 4.22 -0.03 5.10
N ALA A 44 4.51 1.23 4.78
CA ALA A 44 5.62 1.58 3.90
C ALA A 44 6.98 1.16 4.48
N THR A 45 7.16 1.32 5.80
CA THR A 45 8.37 0.87 6.50
C THR A 45 8.46 -0.65 6.60
N MET A 46 7.34 -1.33 6.89
CA MET A 46 7.30 -2.79 7.04
C MET A 46 7.31 -3.54 5.71
N GLY A 47 6.58 -3.06 4.71
CA GLY A 47 6.49 -3.62 3.37
C GLY A 47 7.77 -3.45 2.53
N SER A 48 8.70 -2.60 2.96
CA SER A 48 10.06 -2.57 2.39
C SER A 48 10.81 -3.88 2.66
N PHE A 49 10.56 -4.54 3.80
CA PHE A 49 11.12 -5.87 4.10
C PHE A 49 10.42 -6.99 3.35
N ASP A 50 9.11 -6.89 3.09
CA ASP A 50 8.34 -7.91 2.38
C ASP A 50 8.49 -7.83 0.85
N ALA A 51 8.64 -6.62 0.29
CA ALA A 51 9.00 -6.45 -1.12
C ALA A 51 10.36 -7.07 -1.45
N ALA A 52 11.33 -7.03 -0.53
CA ALA A 52 12.60 -7.73 -0.68
C ALA A 52 12.43 -9.27 -0.65
N ARG A 53 11.46 -9.81 0.10
CA ARG A 53 11.11 -11.26 0.05
C ARG A 53 10.31 -11.65 -1.19
N ALA A 54 9.44 -10.77 -1.69
CA ALA A 54 8.64 -11.03 -2.89
C ALA A 54 9.51 -11.10 -4.16
N VAL A 55 10.64 -10.38 -4.21
CA VAL A 55 11.60 -10.46 -5.33
C VAL A 55 12.42 -11.76 -5.31
N ILE A 56 12.63 -12.37 -4.14
CA ILE A 56 13.43 -13.61 -3.99
C ILE A 56 12.61 -14.87 -4.31
N ASN A 57 11.28 -14.82 -4.27
CA ASN A 57 10.39 -15.93 -4.64
C ASN A 57 9.79 -15.74 -6.03
N LYS A 58 10.61 -15.89 -7.06
CA LYS A 58 10.15 -16.25 -8.41
C LYS A 58 10.35 -17.75 -8.64
N PRO A 59 9.30 -18.60 -8.56
CA PRO A 59 9.25 -19.76 -9.42
C PRO A 59 8.78 -19.29 -10.79
N MET A 60 9.63 -19.51 -11.79
CA MET A 60 9.28 -19.55 -13.21
C MET A 60 7.91 -20.24 -13.38
N ALA A 61 6.87 -19.49 -13.75
CA ALA A 61 5.66 -20.08 -14.31
C ALA A 61 5.89 -20.15 -15.83
N GLU A 62 6.46 -21.26 -16.23
CA GLU A 62 6.56 -21.72 -17.61
C GLU A 62 5.20 -21.73 -18.30
N LEU A 63 5.23 -21.30 -19.57
CA LEU A 63 4.43 -21.73 -20.70
C LEU A 63 3.05 -22.37 -20.44
N CYS A 64 2.00 -21.65 -20.82
CA CYS A 64 0.86 -22.28 -21.49
C CYS A 64 0.59 -21.52 -22.80
N ALA A 65 0.79 -22.24 -23.90
CA ALA A 65 0.61 -21.85 -25.30
C ALA A 65 -0.89 -21.60 -25.65
N PRO A 66 -1.19 -20.95 -26.80
CA PRO A 66 -2.55 -20.59 -27.18
C PRO A 66 -3.26 -21.73 -27.92
N VAL A 67 -4.57 -21.89 -27.67
CA VAL A 67 -5.59 -22.60 -28.49
C VAL A 67 -6.94 -22.28 -27.81
N SER A 68 -8.03 -21.84 -28.46
CA SER A 68 -8.46 -21.82 -29.86
C SER A 68 -9.31 -20.58 -30.14
#